data_AF-A0AB37MB36-F1
#
_entry.id   AF-A0AB37MB36-F1
#
_cell.length_a   1.000
_cell.length_b   1.000
_cell.length_c   1.000
_cell.angle_alpha   90.00
_cell.angle_beta   90.00
_cell.angle_gamma   90.00
#
_symmetry.space_group_name_H-M   'P 1'
#
loop_
_entity.id
_entity.type
_entity.pdbx_description
1 polymer ?
#
loop_
_entity_poly.entity_id
_entity_poly.type
_entity_poly.pdbx_seq_one_letter_code
_entity_poly.pdbx_strand_id
1 'polypeptide(L)'
;MKTEYLHFTLGENAGRLLVDIAREHLLYSHNPQKALETITSSLTGCPKDIALDIIIGKLILLVDEDRVTFNCVNFNPEIHGGIFERLDAEGWAERKLLDMKRVSNEWSKALKELEKSIVKHNGRFEFTVKYDALLQYFYDGTADNLINIDEDDTINLMCGCIKGIKNFIEECFKTLNIIDWIYKSFPGEIPDGYTMLPYEVKSLSSELFELIMGNSEIEGIIRKNSIADKMLTTYLDSEQNIREVISEGIKPVDILQGWSAGWLSPDGEYYALNGSIANMLHNQIADALVVAGIIPIGRPEDGKAIDNRKNPDEWLESHGWVKIHGDWILYDGWNRAQIPGYKAVPMTEKQKEIIYKYGQVCCNGILKLGFTQERVSAARFEMTDIPMLRKYFDL
;
A
#
# COMPACT_ATOMS: atom_id res chain seq x y z
N MET A 1 35.96 -63.60 -38.31
CA MET A 1 36.09 -62.24 -37.74
C MET A 1 37.29 -62.26 -36.80
N LYS A 2 38.28 -61.38 -37.01
CA LYS A 2 39.34 -61.16 -36.00
C LYS A 2 38.73 -60.27 -34.92
N THR A 3 38.74 -60.73 -33.68
CA THR A 3 38.39 -59.89 -32.54
C THR A 3 39.53 -58.89 -32.36
N GLU A 4 39.25 -57.62 -32.58
CA GLU A 4 40.19 -56.54 -32.26
C GLU A 4 40.03 -56.21 -30.78
N TYR A 5 41.14 -56.25 -30.03
CA TYR A 5 41.15 -55.94 -28.60
C TYR A 5 41.52 -54.48 -28.42
N LEU A 6 40.68 -53.75 -27.69
CA LEU A 6 40.92 -52.37 -27.28
C LEU A 6 41.38 -52.39 -25.82
N HIS A 7 42.57 -51.86 -25.55
CA HIS A 7 43.15 -51.80 -24.21
C HIS A 7 42.97 -50.40 -23.62
N PHE A 8 42.33 -50.30 -22.45
CA PHE A 8 42.19 -49.07 -21.69
C PHE A 8 43.03 -49.14 -20.41
N THR A 9 43.50 -47.98 -19.95
CA THR A 9 44.18 -47.81 -18.68
C THR A 9 43.58 -46.63 -17.94
N LEU A 10 43.43 -46.76 -16.63
CA LEU A 10 43.01 -45.70 -15.73
C LEU A 10 44.19 -44.75 -15.47
N GLY A 11 43.92 -43.45 -15.56
CA GLY A 11 44.87 -42.44 -15.10
C GLY A 11 44.87 -42.34 -13.58
N GLU A 12 45.97 -41.88 -12.98
CA GLU A 12 46.18 -41.83 -11.51
C GLU A 12 45.09 -41.05 -10.76
N ASN A 13 44.43 -40.09 -11.43
CA ASN A 13 43.36 -39.27 -10.85
C ASN A 13 41.94 -39.81 -11.11
N ALA A 14 41.78 -40.99 -11.74
CA ALA A 14 40.48 -41.53 -12.13
C ALA A 14 39.53 -41.72 -10.93
N GLY A 15 40.07 -42.12 -9.78
CA GLY A 15 39.31 -42.30 -8.55
C GLY A 15 38.77 -40.97 -8.02
N ARG A 16 39.59 -39.92 -8.03
CA ARG A 16 39.18 -38.56 -7.66
C ARG A 16 38.08 -38.05 -8.59
N LEU A 17 38.29 -38.16 -9.90
CA LEU A 17 37.32 -37.69 -10.90
C LEU A 17 35.96 -38.38 -10.72
N LEU A 18 35.95 -39.68 -10.46
CA LEU A 18 34.72 -40.43 -10.21
C LEU A 18 33.96 -39.90 -8.97
N VAL A 19 34.69 -39.61 -7.89
CA VAL A 19 34.11 -39.04 -6.67
C VAL A 19 33.60 -37.62 -6.90
N ASP A 20 34.34 -36.80 -7.65
CA ASP A 20 33.95 -35.43 -7.98
C ASP A 20 32.63 -35.42 -8.79
N ILE A 21 32.49 -36.30 -9.80
CA ILE A 21 31.24 -36.44 -10.56
C ILE A 21 30.07 -36.86 -9.66
N ALA A 22 30.29 -37.83 -8.76
CA ALA A 22 29.26 -38.27 -7.83
C ALA A 22 28.82 -37.11 -6.89
N ARG A 23 29.78 -36.34 -6.37
CA ARG A 23 29.50 -35.15 -5.54
C ARG A 23 28.78 -34.07 -6.33
N GLU A 24 29.10 -33.86 -7.60
CA GLU A 24 28.37 -32.90 -8.44
C GLU A 24 26.90 -33.29 -8.63
N HIS A 25 26.62 -34.58 -8.84
CA HIS A 25 25.25 -35.08 -8.89
C HIS A 25 24.50 -34.87 -7.58
N LEU A 26 25.17 -35.03 -6.44
CA LEU A 26 24.58 -34.79 -5.13
C LEU A 26 24.29 -33.30 -4.88
N LEU A 27 25.31 -32.45 -4.99
CA LEU A 27 25.29 -31.07 -4.50
C LEU A 27 24.71 -30.07 -5.50
N TYR A 28 24.88 -30.28 -6.81
CA TYR A 28 24.47 -29.32 -7.84
C TYR A 28 23.30 -29.82 -8.69
N SER A 29 23.21 -31.14 -8.92
CA SER A 29 22.06 -31.72 -9.62
C SER A 29 20.92 -32.10 -8.67
N HIS A 30 21.09 -31.92 -7.36
CA HIS A 30 20.13 -32.32 -6.32
C HIS A 30 19.64 -33.77 -6.47
N ASN A 31 20.54 -34.70 -6.80
CA ASN A 31 20.19 -36.09 -7.09
C ASN A 31 21.08 -37.10 -6.32
N PRO A 32 20.71 -37.44 -5.07
CA PRO A 32 21.47 -38.37 -4.25
C PRO A 32 21.52 -39.79 -4.81
N GLN A 33 20.44 -40.22 -5.49
CA GLN A 33 20.37 -41.55 -6.08
C GLN A 33 21.36 -41.68 -7.23
N LYS A 34 21.43 -40.68 -8.11
CA LYS A 34 22.41 -40.65 -9.21
C LYS A 34 23.84 -40.54 -8.71
N ALA A 35 24.07 -39.82 -7.61
CA ALA A 35 25.38 -39.77 -6.95
C ALA A 35 25.84 -41.16 -6.50
N LEU A 36 24.94 -41.92 -5.85
CA LEU A 36 25.21 -43.31 -5.45
C LEU A 36 25.43 -44.22 -6.66
N GLU A 37 24.56 -44.14 -7.67
CA GLU A 37 24.65 -44.95 -8.89
C GLU A 37 25.94 -44.70 -9.66
N THR A 38 26.47 -43.47 -9.62
CA THR A 38 27.75 -43.12 -10.24
C THR A 38 28.88 -43.97 -9.66
N ILE A 39 28.91 -44.15 -8.34
CA ILE A 39 29.91 -44.98 -7.67
C ILE A 39 29.63 -46.47 -7.87
N THR A 40 28.40 -46.92 -7.60
CA THR A 40 28.07 -48.35 -7.59
C THR A 40 28.04 -48.98 -8.99
N SER A 41 27.74 -48.20 -10.03
CA SER A 41 27.78 -48.68 -11.42
C SER A 41 29.20 -48.70 -11.97
N SER A 42 30.06 -47.76 -11.53
CA SER A 42 31.45 -47.70 -11.96
C SER A 42 32.33 -48.72 -11.21
N LEU A 43 31.99 -49.03 -9.96
CA LEU A 43 32.67 -50.03 -9.13
C LEU A 43 31.75 -51.25 -8.96
N THR A 44 31.86 -52.21 -9.88
CA THR A 44 31.00 -53.40 -9.90
C THR A 44 31.05 -54.14 -8.56
N GLY A 45 29.88 -54.30 -7.92
CA GLY A 45 29.75 -54.99 -6.63
C GLY A 45 29.98 -54.11 -5.40
N CYS A 46 30.19 -52.79 -5.57
CA CYS A 46 30.34 -51.86 -4.45
C CYS A 46 29.04 -51.72 -3.63
N PRO A 47 29.07 -52.04 -2.32
CA PRO A 47 27.93 -51.82 -1.42
C PRO A 47 27.59 -50.33 -1.25
N LYS A 48 26.33 -50.03 -0.92
CA LYS A 48 25.84 -48.64 -0.79
C LYS A 48 26.52 -47.87 0.34
N ASP A 49 26.79 -48.53 1.46
CA ASP A 49 27.50 -47.98 2.62
C ASP A 49 28.95 -47.59 2.27
N ILE A 50 29.65 -48.43 1.52
CA ILE A 50 30.99 -48.11 1.00
C ILE A 50 30.94 -46.95 0.00
N ALA A 51 29.93 -46.93 -0.88
CA ALA A 51 29.73 -45.82 -1.80
C ALA A 51 29.48 -44.48 -1.07
N LEU A 52 28.73 -44.50 0.04
CA LEU A 52 28.51 -43.34 0.89
C LEU A 52 29.83 -42.87 1.54
N ASP A 53 30.61 -43.78 2.09
CA ASP A 53 31.90 -43.46 2.71
C ASP A 53 32.91 -42.90 1.69
N ILE A 54 32.85 -43.35 0.43
CA ILE A 54 33.59 -42.78 -0.69
C ILE A 54 33.11 -41.35 -1.01
N ILE A 55 31.79 -41.13 -1.11
CA ILE A 55 31.21 -39.82 -1.45
C ILE A 55 31.57 -38.76 -0.40
N ILE A 56 31.45 -39.06 0.90
CA ILE A 56 31.81 -38.12 1.97
C ILE A 56 33.35 -37.96 2.11
N GLY A 57 34.12 -38.87 1.51
CA GLY A 57 35.58 -38.85 1.52
C GLY A 57 36.22 -39.49 2.76
N LYS A 58 35.49 -40.37 3.47
CA LYS A 58 36.10 -41.25 4.50
C LYS A 58 36.97 -42.32 3.85
N LEU A 59 36.53 -42.80 2.70
CA LEU A 59 37.29 -43.71 1.83
C LEU A 59 37.71 -42.97 0.55
N ILE A 60 38.89 -43.32 0.04
CA ILE A 60 39.41 -42.80 -1.23
C ILE A 60 39.72 -43.95 -2.18
N LEU A 61 39.66 -43.65 -3.48
CA LEU A 61 39.93 -44.59 -4.57
C LEU A 61 41.29 -44.28 -5.18
N LEU A 62 42.25 -45.20 -5.00
CA LEU A 62 43.58 -45.15 -5.60
C LEU A 62 43.64 -46.13 -6.77
N VAL A 63 44.27 -45.74 -7.87
CA VAL A 63 44.51 -46.65 -8.99
C VAL A 63 45.71 -47.55 -8.65
N ASP A 64 45.56 -48.86 -8.81
CA ASP A 64 46.63 -49.81 -8.55
C ASP A 64 47.74 -49.74 -9.63
N GLU A 65 48.88 -50.39 -9.38
CA GLU A 65 50.02 -50.47 -10.30
C GLU A 65 49.63 -51.08 -11.66
N ASP A 66 48.59 -51.94 -11.69
CA ASP A 66 48.06 -52.55 -12.91
C ASP A 66 47.31 -51.56 -13.82
N ARG A 67 47.02 -50.35 -13.32
CA ARG A 67 46.28 -49.28 -14.00
C ARG A 67 44.90 -49.69 -14.52
N VAL A 68 44.30 -50.74 -13.97
CA VAL A 68 42.95 -51.20 -14.35
C VAL A 68 42.06 -51.48 -13.14
N THR A 69 42.63 -51.51 -11.93
CA THR A 69 41.87 -51.70 -10.69
C THR A 69 41.92 -50.47 -9.78
N PHE A 70 40.89 -50.36 -8.92
CA PHE A 70 40.81 -49.37 -7.86
C PHE A 70 40.99 -50.05 -6.50
N ASN A 71 41.92 -49.52 -5.70
CA ASN A 71 42.08 -49.84 -4.30
C ASN A 71 41.36 -48.81 -3.43
N CYS A 72 40.45 -49.30 -2.60
CA CYS A 72 39.69 -48.48 -1.66
C CYS A 72 40.42 -48.44 -0.31
N VAL A 73 40.86 -47.27 0.12
CA VAL A 73 41.62 -47.11 1.37
C VAL A 73 41.04 -46.01 2.25
N ASN A 74 41.29 -46.07 3.56
CA ASN A 74 40.90 -45.02 4.49
C ASN A 74 41.65 -43.72 4.19
N PHE A 75 40.94 -42.60 4.23
CA PHE A 75 41.55 -41.28 4.13
C PHE A 75 42.48 -41.02 5.34
N ASN A 76 43.70 -40.57 5.06
CA ASN A 76 44.67 -40.16 6.06
C ASN A 76 45.13 -38.73 5.70
N PRO A 77 44.83 -37.72 6.53
CA PRO A 77 45.20 -36.33 6.25
C PRO A 77 46.69 -36.10 6.00
N GLU A 78 47.58 -36.87 6.64
CA GLU A 78 49.04 -36.67 6.51
C GLU A 78 49.59 -37.20 5.17
N ILE A 79 48.95 -38.22 4.61
CA ILE A 79 49.41 -38.90 3.38
C ILE A 79 48.63 -38.43 2.16
N HIS A 80 47.31 -38.27 2.32
CA HIS A 80 46.37 -38.01 1.23
C HIS A 80 45.93 -36.54 1.18
N GLY A 81 46.27 -35.75 2.20
CA GLY A 81 45.96 -34.32 2.27
C GLY A 81 46.61 -33.53 1.15
N GLY A 82 45.83 -32.65 0.50
CA GLY A 82 46.27 -31.86 -0.65
C GLY A 82 46.11 -32.55 -2.01
N ILE A 83 45.84 -33.86 -2.05
CA ILE A 83 45.56 -34.63 -3.27
C ILE A 83 44.08 -35.01 -3.33
N PHE A 84 43.54 -35.50 -2.21
CA PHE A 84 42.13 -35.83 -2.02
C PHE A 84 41.50 -34.93 -0.97
N GLU A 85 40.27 -34.49 -1.23
CA GLU A 85 39.52 -33.62 -0.32
C GLU A 85 38.28 -34.34 0.21
N ARG A 86 38.03 -34.18 1.50
CA ARG A 86 36.74 -34.59 2.10
C ARG A 86 35.65 -33.62 1.65
N LEU A 87 34.42 -34.12 1.60
CA LEU A 87 33.28 -33.26 1.34
C LEU A 87 33.08 -32.33 2.55
N ASP A 88 33.25 -31.02 2.35
CA ASP A 88 32.87 -29.98 3.30
C ASP A 88 31.33 -29.83 3.32
N ALA A 89 30.65 -30.81 3.92
CA ALA A 89 29.19 -30.88 3.97
C ALA A 89 28.61 -29.71 4.79
N GLU A 90 29.18 -29.46 5.97
CA GLU A 90 28.80 -28.34 6.84
C GLU A 90 28.96 -27.00 6.14
N GLY A 91 30.16 -26.69 5.62
CA GLY A 91 30.41 -25.42 4.98
C GLY A 91 29.62 -25.24 3.68
N TRP A 92 29.37 -26.31 2.93
CA TRP A 92 28.46 -26.24 1.77
C TRP A 92 27.03 -25.89 2.20
N ALA A 93 26.50 -26.57 3.21
CA ALA A 93 25.15 -26.32 3.71
C ALA A 93 25.02 -24.91 4.30
N GLU A 94 26.02 -24.46 5.07
CA GLU A 94 26.06 -23.10 5.62
C GLU A 94 26.00 -22.06 4.50
N ARG A 95 26.87 -22.18 3.48
CA ARG A 95 26.88 -21.27 2.32
C ARG A 95 25.53 -21.22 1.63
N LYS A 96 24.88 -22.37 1.42
CA LYS A 96 23.56 -22.44 0.80
C LYS A 96 22.48 -21.78 1.65
N LEU A 97 22.45 -22.02 2.96
CA LEU A 97 21.49 -21.37 3.86
C LEU A 97 21.70 -19.86 3.93
N LEU A 98 22.94 -19.39 3.93
CA LEU A 98 23.27 -17.95 3.86
C LEU A 98 22.85 -17.32 2.53
N ASP A 99 23.07 -18.01 1.41
CA ASP A 99 22.61 -17.58 0.09
C ASP A 99 21.08 -17.49 0.02
N MET A 100 20.36 -18.47 0.58
CA MET A 100 18.89 -18.41 0.69
C MET A 100 18.44 -17.15 1.43
N LYS A 101 19.06 -16.82 2.57
CA LYS A 101 18.73 -15.59 3.32
C LYS A 101 18.98 -14.34 2.48
N ARG A 102 20.13 -14.26 1.81
CA ARG A 102 20.50 -13.10 0.98
C ARG A 102 19.51 -12.89 -0.15
N VAL A 103 19.24 -13.94 -0.94
CA VAL A 103 18.33 -13.87 -2.09
C VAL A 103 16.89 -13.61 -1.64
N SER A 104 16.47 -14.17 -0.50
CA SER A 104 15.16 -13.86 0.09
C SER A 104 14.98 -12.39 0.41
N ASN A 105 16.02 -11.74 0.95
CA ASN A 105 16.00 -10.30 1.24
C ASN A 105 15.94 -9.44 -0.04
N GLU A 106 16.55 -9.89 -1.12
CA GLU A 106 16.43 -9.24 -2.44
C GLU A 106 15.00 -9.33 -2.98
N TRP A 107 14.38 -10.50 -2.87
CA TRP A 107 12.98 -10.69 -3.25
C TRP A 107 12.00 -9.91 -2.37
N SER A 108 12.22 -9.83 -1.06
CA SER A 108 11.37 -9.02 -0.17
C SER A 108 11.42 -7.52 -0.54
N LYS A 109 12.58 -7.02 -1.02
CA LYS A 109 12.66 -5.65 -1.57
C LYS A 109 11.85 -5.51 -2.86
N ALA A 110 11.93 -6.47 -3.77
CA ALA A 110 11.14 -6.45 -5.00
C ALA A 110 9.63 -6.51 -4.71
N LEU A 111 9.22 -7.32 -3.73
CA LEU A 111 7.83 -7.41 -3.28
C LEU A 111 7.33 -6.07 -2.73
N LYS A 112 8.13 -5.36 -1.93
CA LYS A 112 7.79 -4.01 -1.44
C LYS A 112 7.66 -2.97 -2.55
N GLU A 113 8.45 -3.04 -3.61
CA GLU A 113 8.26 -2.17 -4.78
C GLU A 113 6.95 -2.49 -5.51
N LEU A 114 6.57 -3.77 -5.59
CA LEU A 114 5.26 -4.16 -6.10
C LEU A 114 4.11 -3.61 -5.23
N GLU A 115 4.21 -3.71 -3.91
CA GLU A 115 3.21 -3.13 -2.98
C GLU A 115 3.02 -1.63 -3.20
N LYS A 116 4.14 -0.89 -3.35
CA LYS A 116 4.09 0.55 -3.68
C LYS A 116 3.40 0.81 -5.01
N SER A 117 3.64 -0.02 -6.02
CA SER A 117 2.97 0.11 -7.32
C SER A 117 1.47 -0.14 -7.22
N ILE A 118 1.05 -1.14 -6.43
CA ILE A 118 -0.35 -1.43 -6.15
C ILE A 118 -1.02 -0.22 -5.48
N VAL A 119 -0.40 0.35 -4.45
CA VAL A 119 -0.92 1.54 -3.76
C VAL A 119 -1.00 2.73 -4.71
N LYS A 120 0.04 2.97 -5.53
CA LYS A 120 0.09 4.08 -6.49
C LYS A 120 -1.04 4.02 -7.51
N HIS A 121 -1.41 2.82 -7.95
CA HIS A 121 -2.48 2.61 -8.93
C HIS A 121 -3.82 2.28 -8.28
N ASN A 122 -3.98 2.54 -6.98
CA ASN A 122 -5.23 2.31 -6.23
C ASN A 122 -5.77 0.87 -6.38
N GLY A 123 -4.86 -0.11 -6.46
CA GLY A 123 -5.20 -1.53 -6.58
C GLY A 123 -5.79 -1.93 -7.94
N ARG A 124 -5.73 -1.07 -8.95
CA ARG A 124 -6.27 -1.33 -10.29
C ARG A 124 -5.20 -1.17 -11.36
N PHE A 125 -5.16 -2.14 -12.26
CA PHE A 125 -4.26 -2.11 -13.42
C PHE A 125 -5.12 -2.25 -14.68
N GLU A 126 -4.87 -1.37 -15.65
CA GLU A 126 -5.51 -1.40 -16.96
C GLU A 126 -4.47 -1.89 -17.97
N PHE A 127 -4.82 -2.90 -18.76
CA PHE A 127 -3.92 -3.48 -19.75
C PHE A 127 -4.68 -3.93 -20.98
N THR A 128 -3.99 -4.00 -22.11
CA THR A 128 -4.56 -4.42 -23.39
C THR A 128 -4.28 -5.90 -23.62
N VAL A 129 -5.28 -6.63 -24.09
CA VAL A 129 -5.17 -8.05 -24.45
C VAL A 129 -5.71 -8.30 -25.85
N LYS A 130 -5.21 -9.34 -26.52
CA LYS A 130 -5.78 -9.78 -27.80
C LYS A 130 -7.12 -10.47 -27.55
N TYR A 131 -8.09 -10.22 -28.43
CA TYR A 131 -9.46 -10.72 -28.24
C TYR A 131 -9.53 -12.26 -28.26
N ASP A 132 -8.70 -12.93 -29.05
CA ASP A 132 -8.63 -14.38 -29.16
C ASP A 132 -8.08 -15.04 -27.88
N ALA A 133 -7.02 -14.47 -27.30
CA ALA A 133 -6.49 -14.88 -26.00
C ALA A 133 -7.50 -14.68 -24.87
N LEU A 134 -8.25 -13.57 -24.90
CA LEU A 134 -9.32 -13.32 -23.93
C LEU A 134 -10.48 -14.32 -24.05
N LEU A 135 -10.88 -14.67 -25.28
CA LEU A 135 -11.92 -15.67 -25.52
C LEU A 135 -11.48 -17.08 -25.09
N GLN A 136 -10.21 -17.44 -25.32
CA GLN A 136 -9.64 -18.69 -24.82
C GLN A 136 -9.69 -18.74 -23.29
N TYR A 137 -9.20 -17.70 -22.61
CA TYR A 137 -9.28 -17.59 -21.15
C TYR A 137 -10.70 -17.79 -20.61
N PHE A 138 -11.72 -17.21 -21.24
CA PHE A 138 -13.11 -17.41 -20.82
C PHE A 138 -13.66 -18.81 -21.12
N TYR A 139 -13.10 -19.53 -22.10
CA TYR A 139 -13.52 -20.86 -22.48
C TYR A 139 -12.85 -21.96 -21.64
N ASP A 140 -11.53 -21.90 -21.46
CA ASP A 140 -10.72 -22.93 -20.81
C ASP A 140 -10.26 -22.56 -19.39
N GLY A 141 -10.46 -21.31 -18.97
CA GLY A 141 -10.04 -20.80 -17.66
C GLY A 141 -8.52 -20.59 -17.54
N THR A 142 -7.77 -20.72 -18.63
CA THR A 142 -6.31 -20.59 -18.63
C THR A 142 -5.90 -19.17 -19.01
N ALA A 143 -5.15 -18.52 -18.13
CA ALA A 143 -4.61 -17.18 -18.38
C ALA A 143 -3.29 -17.23 -19.16
N ASP A 144 -2.89 -18.41 -19.66
CA ASP A 144 -1.65 -18.60 -20.38
C ASP A 144 -1.67 -17.78 -21.67
N ASN A 145 -0.72 -16.85 -21.81
CA ASN A 145 -0.64 -15.88 -22.90
C ASN A 145 -1.77 -14.83 -22.96
N LEU A 146 -2.62 -14.73 -21.92
CA LEU A 146 -3.66 -13.69 -21.85
C LEU A 146 -3.06 -12.29 -21.90
N ILE A 147 -1.93 -12.12 -21.23
CA ILE A 147 -1.20 -10.85 -21.15
C ILE A 147 0.11 -10.99 -21.89
N ASN A 148 0.37 -10.09 -22.84
CA ASN A 148 1.69 -9.98 -23.45
C ASN A 148 2.61 -9.25 -22.47
N ILE A 149 3.41 -10.03 -21.75
CA ILE A 149 4.27 -9.55 -20.67
C ILE A 149 5.26 -8.48 -21.19
N ASP A 150 5.71 -8.59 -22.44
CA ASP A 150 6.74 -7.69 -23.02
C ASP A 150 6.30 -6.24 -23.27
N GLU A 151 5.01 -5.90 -23.13
CA GLU A 151 4.48 -4.57 -23.48
C GLU A 151 4.19 -3.66 -22.28
N ASP A 152 4.15 -4.20 -21.04
CA ASP A 152 3.80 -3.43 -19.83
C ASP A 152 4.78 -3.69 -18.67
N ASP A 153 5.54 -2.66 -18.30
CA ASP A 153 6.55 -2.69 -17.22
C ASP A 153 5.97 -3.09 -15.85
N THR A 154 4.71 -2.75 -15.58
CA THR A 154 4.07 -3.03 -14.30
C THR A 154 3.61 -4.49 -14.20
N ILE A 155 3.02 -5.02 -15.28
CA ILE A 155 2.65 -6.43 -15.37
C ILE A 155 3.90 -7.31 -15.40
N ASN A 156 4.94 -6.87 -16.11
CA ASN A 156 6.28 -7.47 -16.07
C ASN A 156 6.78 -7.62 -14.63
N LEU A 157 6.76 -6.54 -13.86
CA LEU A 157 7.17 -6.55 -12.46
C LEU A 157 6.33 -7.52 -11.63
N MET A 158 5.00 -7.49 -11.77
CA MET A 158 4.08 -8.40 -11.07
C MET A 158 4.39 -9.87 -11.38
N CYS A 159 4.43 -10.21 -12.66
CA CYS A 159 4.67 -11.57 -13.13
C CYS A 159 6.05 -12.06 -12.70
N GLY A 160 7.07 -11.23 -12.88
CA GLY A 160 8.45 -11.49 -12.50
C GLY A 160 8.60 -11.73 -11.00
N CYS A 161 7.98 -10.91 -10.15
CA CYS A 161 8.01 -11.10 -8.70
C CYS A 161 7.33 -12.41 -8.28
N ILE A 162 6.11 -12.67 -8.76
CA ILE A 162 5.36 -13.86 -8.34
C ILE A 162 6.06 -15.15 -8.81
N LYS A 163 6.41 -15.24 -10.10
CA LYS A 163 7.09 -16.42 -10.65
C LYS A 163 8.50 -16.57 -10.08
N GLY A 164 9.22 -15.46 -9.92
CA GLY A 164 10.58 -15.44 -9.36
C GLY A 164 10.62 -15.95 -7.93
N ILE A 165 9.75 -15.44 -7.06
CA ILE A 165 9.65 -15.89 -5.67
C ILE A 165 9.23 -17.36 -5.60
N LYS A 166 8.24 -17.80 -6.40
CA LYS A 166 7.81 -19.20 -6.46
C LYS A 166 8.98 -20.12 -6.82
N ASN A 167 9.67 -19.85 -7.92
CA ASN A 167 10.80 -20.65 -8.38
C ASN A 167 11.94 -20.67 -7.34
N PHE A 168 12.23 -19.52 -6.71
CA PHE A 168 13.21 -19.42 -5.65
C PHE A 168 12.85 -20.31 -4.44
N ILE A 169 11.59 -20.28 -3.98
CA ILE A 169 11.12 -21.13 -2.89
C ILE A 169 11.26 -22.62 -3.25
N GLU A 170 10.89 -23.00 -4.47
CA GLU A 170 11.05 -24.38 -4.95
C GLU A 170 12.51 -24.84 -4.92
N GLU A 171 13.45 -24.00 -5.37
CA GLU A 171 14.89 -24.30 -5.32
C GLU A 171 15.42 -24.38 -3.88
N CYS A 172 14.93 -23.54 -2.96
CA CYS A 172 15.24 -23.63 -1.53
C CYS A 172 14.85 -25.01 -0.98
N PHE A 173 13.64 -25.50 -1.29
CA PHE A 173 13.18 -26.82 -0.84
C PHE A 173 14.01 -27.96 -1.44
N LYS A 174 14.37 -27.89 -2.74
CA LYS A 174 15.27 -28.88 -3.35
C LYS A 174 16.61 -28.94 -2.63
N THR A 175 17.21 -27.80 -2.34
CA THR A 175 18.48 -27.71 -1.62
C THR A 175 18.36 -28.25 -0.19
N LEU A 176 17.30 -27.89 0.55
CA LEU A 176 17.04 -28.38 1.90
C LEU A 176 16.84 -29.90 1.96
N ASN A 177 16.19 -30.48 0.95
CA ASN A 177 16.06 -31.93 0.85
C ASN A 177 17.43 -32.61 0.73
N ILE A 178 18.41 -31.97 0.06
CA ILE A 178 19.79 -32.48 0.01
C ILE A 178 20.48 -32.33 1.36
N ILE A 179 20.33 -31.19 2.04
CA ILE A 179 20.89 -30.99 3.38
C ILE A 179 20.32 -32.04 4.36
N ASP A 180 19.02 -32.27 4.34
CA ASP A 180 18.36 -33.32 5.15
C ASP A 180 18.83 -34.72 4.79
N TRP A 181 19.03 -35.01 3.50
CA TRP A 181 19.58 -36.29 3.06
C TRP A 181 21.01 -36.51 3.55
N ILE A 182 21.87 -35.49 3.47
CA ILE A 182 23.25 -35.52 3.98
C ILE A 182 23.23 -35.70 5.50
N TYR A 183 22.40 -34.94 6.22
CA TYR A 183 22.23 -35.05 7.68
C TYR A 183 21.85 -36.48 8.12
N LYS A 184 20.95 -37.14 7.38
CA LYS A 184 20.53 -38.52 7.65
C LYS A 184 21.56 -39.56 7.25
N SER A 185 22.25 -39.34 6.12
CA SER A 185 23.19 -40.31 5.54
C SER A 185 24.57 -40.24 6.18
N PHE A 186 24.95 -39.09 6.72
CA PHE A 186 26.24 -38.83 7.34
C PHE A 186 26.07 -38.17 8.73
N PRO A 187 25.73 -38.96 9.77
CA PRO A 187 25.54 -38.43 11.11
C PRO A 187 26.78 -37.68 11.61
N GLY A 188 26.60 -36.46 12.09
CA GLY A 188 27.68 -35.61 12.62
C GLY A 188 28.36 -34.67 11.61
N GLU A 189 28.05 -34.77 10.31
CA GLU A 189 28.63 -33.89 9.27
C GLU A 189 27.78 -32.62 9.04
N ILE A 190 26.54 -32.58 9.50
CA ILE A 190 25.64 -31.42 9.41
C ILE A 190 25.14 -31.07 10.82
N PRO A 191 25.29 -29.81 11.28
CA PRO A 191 24.78 -29.38 12.58
C PRO A 191 23.25 -29.42 12.71
N ASP A 192 22.78 -29.58 13.94
CA ASP A 192 21.36 -29.50 14.26
C ASP A 192 20.77 -28.13 13.85
N GLY A 193 19.62 -28.16 13.18
CA GLY A 193 18.91 -26.97 12.72
C GLY A 193 19.20 -26.54 11.28
N TYR A 194 20.24 -27.07 10.63
CA TYR A 194 20.53 -26.78 9.22
C TYR A 194 19.48 -27.36 8.26
N THR A 195 18.69 -28.33 8.72
CA THR A 195 17.58 -28.95 7.99
C THR A 195 16.30 -28.10 7.98
N MET A 196 16.32 -26.94 8.62
CA MET A 196 15.16 -26.05 8.69
C MET A 196 15.27 -24.92 7.66
N LEU A 197 14.16 -24.65 6.98
CA LEU A 197 14.05 -23.49 6.09
C LEU A 197 14.30 -22.19 6.87
N PRO A 198 15.20 -21.30 6.40
CA PRO A 198 15.46 -20.02 7.04
C PRO A 198 14.18 -19.19 7.25
N TYR A 199 14.15 -18.44 8.35
CA TYR A 199 12.99 -17.62 8.71
C TYR A 199 12.64 -16.61 7.61
N GLU A 200 13.65 -16.00 7.00
CA GLU A 200 13.52 -15.01 5.93
C GLU A 200 12.76 -15.56 4.73
N VAL A 201 13.04 -16.82 4.34
CA VAL A 201 12.36 -17.48 3.22
C VAL A 201 10.90 -17.81 3.59
N LYS A 202 10.66 -18.22 4.84
CA LYS A 202 9.30 -18.44 5.35
C LYS A 202 8.50 -17.12 5.34
N SER A 203 9.09 -16.04 5.84
CA SER A 203 8.48 -14.70 5.85
C SER A 203 8.12 -14.26 4.45
N LEU A 204 9.05 -14.38 3.49
CA LEU A 204 8.80 -14.04 2.08
C LEU A 204 7.61 -14.81 1.49
N SER A 205 7.50 -16.10 1.79
CA SER A 205 6.35 -16.90 1.34
C SER A 205 5.03 -16.44 1.96
N SER A 206 5.04 -16.04 3.23
CA SER A 206 3.87 -15.49 3.92
C SER A 206 3.47 -14.12 3.34
N GLU A 207 4.45 -13.22 3.15
CA GLU A 207 4.24 -11.89 2.55
C GLU A 207 3.62 -12.01 1.15
N LEU A 208 4.16 -12.90 0.30
CA LEU A 208 3.59 -13.15 -1.03
C LEU A 208 2.15 -13.68 -0.94
N PHE A 209 1.88 -14.60 -0.02
CA PHE A 209 0.54 -15.18 0.15
C PHE A 209 -0.48 -14.14 0.65
N GLU A 210 -0.10 -13.29 1.60
CA GLU A 210 -0.93 -12.18 2.06
C GLU A 210 -1.26 -11.22 0.91
N LEU A 211 -0.28 -10.92 0.05
CA LEU A 211 -0.51 -10.06 -1.11
C LEU A 211 -1.48 -10.69 -2.11
N ILE A 212 -1.36 -12.00 -2.38
CA ILE A 212 -2.27 -12.74 -3.28
C ILE A 212 -3.69 -12.79 -2.72
N MET A 213 -3.85 -13.01 -1.41
CA MET A 213 -5.16 -13.12 -0.76
C MET A 213 -5.83 -11.78 -0.49
N GLY A 214 -5.10 -10.67 -0.63
CA GLY A 214 -5.55 -9.32 -0.33
C GLY A 214 -5.00 -8.83 1.01
N ASN A 215 -4.01 -7.94 0.93
CA ASN A 215 -3.37 -7.36 2.09
C ASN A 215 -4.22 -6.23 2.69
N SER A 216 -4.73 -6.43 3.91
CA SER A 216 -5.62 -5.48 4.58
C SER A 216 -5.00 -4.10 4.84
N GLU A 217 -3.68 -4.02 5.01
CA GLU A 217 -2.98 -2.77 5.23
C GLU A 217 -2.94 -1.94 3.94
N ILE A 218 -2.58 -2.58 2.83
CA ILE A 218 -2.60 -1.98 1.50
C ILE A 218 -4.01 -1.49 1.15
N GLU A 219 -5.01 -2.32 1.38
CA GLU A 219 -6.42 -1.97 1.20
C GLU A 219 -6.87 -0.79 2.08
N GLY A 220 -6.33 -0.70 3.30
CA GLY A 220 -6.56 0.43 4.20
C GLY A 220 -5.94 1.73 3.67
N ILE A 221 -4.74 1.66 3.10
CA ILE A 221 -4.05 2.81 2.50
C ILE A 221 -4.78 3.29 1.24
N ILE A 222 -5.16 2.37 0.34
CA ILE A 222 -5.91 2.70 -0.88
C ILE A 222 -7.23 3.40 -0.53
N ARG A 223 -7.96 2.89 0.48
CA ARG A 223 -9.20 3.53 0.95
C ARG A 223 -8.98 4.94 1.47
N LYS A 224 -7.91 5.18 2.24
CA LYS A 224 -7.57 6.53 2.73
C LYS A 224 -7.26 7.49 1.58
N ASN A 225 -6.47 7.04 0.60
CA ASN A 225 -6.15 7.84 -0.58
C ASN A 225 -7.42 8.19 -1.36
N SER A 226 -8.31 7.23 -1.59
CA SER A 226 -9.58 7.47 -2.29
C SER A 226 -10.48 8.48 -1.57
N ILE A 227 -10.53 8.45 -0.24
CA ILE A 227 -11.28 9.45 0.54
C ILE A 227 -10.68 10.84 0.37
N ALA A 228 -9.35 10.96 0.44
CA ALA A 228 -8.65 12.23 0.24
C ALA A 228 -8.89 12.78 -1.17
N ASP A 229 -8.80 11.93 -2.20
CA ASP A 229 -9.07 12.31 -3.59
C ASP A 229 -10.52 12.77 -3.77
N LYS A 230 -11.48 12.09 -3.14
CA LYS A 230 -12.89 12.49 -3.18
C LYS A 230 -13.11 13.86 -2.50
N MET A 231 -12.46 14.11 -1.36
CA MET A 231 -12.52 15.41 -0.67
C MET A 231 -11.93 16.52 -1.54
N LEU A 232 -10.79 16.28 -2.19
CA LEU A 232 -10.16 17.22 -3.10
C LEU A 232 -11.04 17.50 -4.33
N THR A 233 -11.58 16.46 -4.95
CA THR A 233 -12.48 16.59 -6.11
C THR A 233 -13.72 17.40 -5.73
N THR A 234 -14.35 17.08 -4.59
CA THR A 234 -15.51 17.83 -4.09
C THR A 234 -15.17 19.31 -3.86
N TYR A 235 -13.99 19.60 -3.32
CA TYR A 235 -13.52 20.97 -3.13
C TYR A 235 -13.34 21.71 -4.46
N LEU A 236 -12.69 21.08 -5.44
CA LEU A 236 -12.44 21.68 -6.77
C LEU A 236 -13.72 21.93 -7.54
N ASP A 237 -14.64 20.95 -7.56
CA ASP A 237 -15.95 21.09 -8.19
C ASP A 237 -16.76 22.22 -7.53
N SER A 238 -16.71 22.30 -6.19
CA SER A 238 -17.36 23.39 -5.45
C SER A 238 -16.74 24.75 -5.78
N GLU A 239 -15.40 24.86 -5.82
CA GLU A 239 -14.71 26.11 -6.21
C GLU A 239 -15.10 26.57 -7.61
N GLN A 240 -15.21 25.65 -8.57
CA GLN A 240 -15.63 26.00 -9.92
C GLN A 240 -17.06 26.54 -9.94
N ASN A 241 -18.00 25.83 -9.31
CA ASN A 241 -19.40 26.25 -9.23
C ASN A 241 -19.55 27.60 -8.52
N ILE A 242 -18.79 27.83 -7.44
CA ILE A 242 -18.80 29.11 -6.71
C ILE A 242 -18.34 30.25 -7.62
N ARG A 243 -17.24 30.06 -8.37
CA ARG A 243 -16.73 31.08 -9.30
C ARG A 243 -17.75 31.43 -10.37
N GLU A 244 -18.46 30.44 -10.91
CA GLU A 244 -19.53 30.66 -11.90
C GLU A 244 -20.63 31.55 -11.31
N VAL A 245 -21.15 31.21 -10.13
CA VAL A 245 -22.19 32.00 -9.43
C VAL A 245 -21.71 33.43 -9.13
N ILE A 246 -20.49 33.60 -8.62
CA ILE A 246 -19.95 34.93 -8.30
C ILE A 246 -19.72 35.76 -9.57
N SER A 247 -19.31 35.14 -10.67
CA SER A 247 -19.05 35.83 -11.94
C SER A 247 -20.30 36.47 -12.55
N GLU A 248 -21.48 35.88 -12.30
CA GLU A 248 -22.78 36.42 -12.72
C GLU A 248 -23.31 37.54 -11.80
N GLY A 249 -22.58 37.82 -10.71
CA GLY A 249 -22.97 38.71 -9.63
C GLY A 249 -23.86 38.01 -8.60
N ILE A 250 -23.47 38.10 -7.33
CA ILE A 250 -24.23 37.45 -6.24
C ILE A 250 -25.61 38.09 -6.08
N LYS A 251 -26.63 37.25 -5.94
CA LYS A 251 -28.05 37.65 -5.84
C LYS A 251 -28.69 37.00 -4.62
N PRO A 252 -29.78 37.59 -4.07
CA PRO A 252 -30.60 36.93 -3.08
C PRO A 252 -31.14 35.61 -3.61
N VAL A 253 -31.12 34.57 -2.78
CA VAL A 253 -31.64 33.24 -3.05
C VAL A 253 -32.63 32.81 -1.97
N ASP A 254 -33.45 31.82 -2.26
CA ASP A 254 -34.35 31.24 -1.27
C ASP A 254 -33.56 30.32 -0.32
N ILE A 255 -33.57 30.66 0.97
CA ILE A 255 -32.93 29.90 2.04
C ILE A 255 -33.47 28.47 2.14
N LEU A 256 -34.73 28.23 1.74
CA LEU A 256 -35.39 26.93 1.83
C LEU A 256 -34.86 25.91 0.81
N GLN A 257 -34.00 26.32 -0.12
CA GLN A 257 -33.35 25.42 -1.07
C GLN A 257 -32.17 24.64 -0.46
N GLY A 258 -31.87 24.83 0.83
CA GLY A 258 -30.89 24.01 1.54
C GLY A 258 -29.44 24.32 1.20
N TRP A 259 -29.12 25.59 0.96
CA TRP A 259 -27.75 26.04 0.65
C TRP A 259 -26.76 25.67 1.76
N SER A 260 -25.50 25.40 1.38
CA SER A 260 -24.46 24.96 2.33
C SER A 260 -24.11 26.03 3.36
N ALA A 261 -23.99 27.29 2.93
CA ALA A 261 -23.68 28.42 3.81
C ALA A 261 -24.20 29.74 3.24
N GLY A 262 -24.55 30.68 4.12
CA GLY A 262 -25.02 31.99 3.70
C GLY A 262 -25.06 33.06 4.78
N TRP A 263 -25.39 34.27 4.32
CA TRP A 263 -25.61 35.47 5.12
C TRP A 263 -27.04 35.95 4.92
N LEU A 264 -27.78 36.09 6.02
CA LEU A 264 -29.15 36.61 6.04
C LEU A 264 -29.15 38.05 6.54
N SER A 265 -29.58 38.96 5.68
CA SER A 265 -29.61 40.39 5.98
C SER A 265 -30.74 40.77 6.95
N PRO A 266 -30.66 41.95 7.61
CA PRO A 266 -31.72 42.45 8.49
C PRO A 266 -33.09 42.61 7.82
N ASP A 267 -33.09 42.94 6.54
CA ASP A 267 -34.28 43.07 5.69
C ASP A 267 -34.74 41.73 5.09
N GLY A 268 -34.06 40.62 5.40
CA GLY A 268 -34.51 39.26 5.11
C GLY A 268 -34.12 38.75 3.71
N GLU A 269 -33.17 39.37 3.04
CA GLU A 269 -32.52 38.81 1.85
C GLU A 269 -31.43 37.82 2.27
N TYR A 270 -31.36 36.68 1.59
CA TYR A 270 -30.39 35.63 1.91
C TYR A 270 -29.42 35.44 0.75
N TYR A 271 -28.13 35.53 1.02
CA TYR A 271 -27.06 35.36 0.04
C TYR A 271 -26.27 34.12 0.40
N ALA A 272 -26.18 33.15 -0.50
CA ALA A 272 -25.65 31.84 -0.17
C ALA A 272 -24.87 31.20 -1.31
N LEU A 273 -23.99 30.27 -0.94
CA LEU A 273 -23.20 29.45 -1.84
C LEU A 273 -23.23 27.99 -1.39
N ASN A 274 -23.01 27.09 -2.34
CA ASN A 274 -22.86 25.66 -2.09
C ASN A 274 -21.40 25.25 -2.15
N GLY A 275 -20.98 24.41 -1.21
CA GLY A 275 -19.63 23.89 -1.14
C GLY A 275 -19.30 23.34 0.25
N SER A 276 -18.03 23.03 0.47
CA SER A 276 -17.54 22.54 1.76
C SER A 276 -17.09 23.68 2.68
N ILE A 277 -16.89 23.40 3.97
CA ILE A 277 -16.27 24.34 4.92
C ILE A 277 -14.91 24.83 4.40
N ALA A 278 -14.13 23.96 3.74
CA ALA A 278 -12.82 24.31 3.20
C ALA A 278 -12.87 25.36 2.08
N ASN A 279 -14.03 25.54 1.43
CA ASN A 279 -14.25 26.60 0.46
C ASN A 279 -14.44 27.98 1.11
N MET A 280 -14.42 28.11 2.45
CA MET A 280 -14.51 29.40 3.14
C MET A 280 -15.72 30.25 2.68
N LEU A 281 -16.88 29.59 2.50
CA LEU A 281 -18.05 30.12 1.80
C LEU A 281 -18.50 31.50 2.31
N HIS A 282 -18.53 31.73 3.64
CA HIS A 282 -18.95 33.00 4.20
C HIS A 282 -18.05 34.17 3.80
N ASN A 283 -16.74 33.93 3.65
CA ASN A 283 -15.79 34.96 3.22
C ASN A 283 -16.01 35.28 1.74
N GLN A 284 -16.17 34.24 0.90
CA GLN A 284 -16.44 34.42 -0.53
C GLN A 284 -17.76 35.17 -0.76
N ILE A 285 -18.81 34.88 0.02
CA ILE A 285 -20.07 35.62 -0.03
C ILE A 285 -19.86 37.08 0.39
N ALA A 286 -19.15 37.32 1.49
CA ALA A 286 -18.91 38.67 1.98
C ALA A 286 -18.11 39.52 0.97
N ASP A 287 -17.08 38.95 0.35
CA ASP A 287 -16.33 39.58 -0.74
C ASP A 287 -17.23 39.88 -1.95
N ALA A 288 -18.10 38.94 -2.33
CA ALA A 288 -19.05 39.15 -3.41
C ALA A 288 -20.07 40.26 -3.11
N LEU A 289 -20.50 40.40 -1.85
CA LEU A 289 -21.38 41.49 -1.39
C LEU A 289 -20.70 42.87 -1.46
N VAL A 290 -19.38 42.93 -1.23
CA VAL A 290 -18.56 44.13 -1.46
C VAL A 290 -18.56 44.50 -2.95
N VAL A 291 -18.32 43.54 -3.83
CA VAL A 291 -18.32 43.75 -5.29
C VAL A 291 -19.69 44.19 -5.80
N ALA A 292 -20.76 43.63 -5.24
CA ALA A 292 -22.14 44.01 -5.56
C ALA A 292 -22.54 45.41 -5.04
N GLY A 293 -21.69 46.06 -4.23
CA GLY A 293 -21.95 47.38 -3.65
C GLY A 293 -22.96 47.35 -2.49
N ILE A 294 -23.30 46.18 -1.97
CA ILE A 294 -24.20 46.00 -0.82
C ILE A 294 -23.46 46.37 0.47
N ILE A 295 -22.21 45.94 0.60
CA ILE A 295 -21.31 46.42 1.65
C ILE A 295 -20.70 47.75 1.19
N PRO A 296 -20.92 48.86 1.91
CA PRO A 296 -20.51 50.19 1.46
C PRO A 296 -18.98 50.33 1.47
N ILE A 297 -18.45 50.96 0.42
CA ILE A 297 -17.04 51.34 0.27
C ILE A 297 -16.99 52.84 -0.06
N GLY A 298 -16.19 53.62 0.66
CA GLY A 298 -15.99 55.04 0.36
C GLY A 298 -16.26 55.96 1.54
N ARG A 299 -16.54 57.24 1.28
CA ARG A 299 -16.91 58.22 2.31
C ARG A 299 -18.44 58.33 2.38
N PRO A 300 -19.11 57.87 3.45
CA PRO A 300 -20.48 58.28 3.72
C PRO A 300 -20.55 59.81 3.90
N GLU A 301 -21.76 60.38 3.86
CA GLU A 301 -22.03 61.82 4.00
C GLU A 301 -21.34 62.49 5.23
N ASP A 302 -20.96 61.69 6.22
CA ASP A 302 -20.28 62.08 7.47
C ASP A 302 -18.76 62.32 7.33
N GLY A 303 -18.19 62.16 6.13
CA GLY A 303 -16.83 62.63 5.80
C GLY A 303 -15.66 61.72 6.21
N LYS A 304 -15.88 60.58 6.89
CA LYS A 304 -14.83 59.58 7.18
C LYS A 304 -14.76 58.53 6.08
N ALA A 305 -13.56 58.23 5.59
CA ALA A 305 -13.37 57.14 4.64
C ALA A 305 -13.55 55.79 5.35
N ILE A 306 -14.53 55.00 4.90
CA ILE A 306 -14.76 53.63 5.32
C ILE A 306 -14.26 52.71 4.22
N ASP A 307 -13.30 51.85 4.56
CA ASP A 307 -12.77 50.82 3.66
C ASP A 307 -13.07 49.43 4.24
N ASN A 308 -14.28 48.95 3.99
CA ASN A 308 -14.75 47.64 4.46
C ASN A 308 -14.17 46.46 3.67
N ARG A 309 -13.35 46.68 2.64
CA ARG A 309 -12.68 45.61 1.87
C ARG A 309 -11.71 44.80 2.71
N LYS A 310 -11.24 45.36 3.83
CA LYS A 310 -10.27 44.70 4.72
C LYS A 310 -10.89 43.64 5.63
N ASN A 311 -12.17 43.78 5.97
CA ASN A 311 -12.88 42.82 6.83
C ASN A 311 -14.40 42.87 6.56
N PRO A 312 -14.86 42.32 5.41
CA PRO A 312 -16.27 42.39 5.03
C PRO A 312 -17.20 41.62 5.98
N ASP A 313 -16.74 40.51 6.54
CA ASP A 313 -17.43 39.70 7.54
C ASP A 313 -17.72 40.47 8.84
N GLU A 314 -16.74 41.23 9.32
CA GLU A 314 -16.85 42.07 10.51
C GLU A 314 -17.90 43.17 10.30
N TRP A 315 -17.99 43.70 9.08
CA TRP A 315 -19.03 44.65 8.73
C TRP A 315 -20.42 44.00 8.79
N LEU A 316 -20.60 42.81 8.21
CA LEU A 316 -21.88 42.08 8.24
C LEU A 316 -22.32 41.79 9.68
N GLU A 317 -21.41 41.31 10.52
CA GLU A 317 -21.66 41.04 11.95
C GLU A 317 -22.05 42.29 12.74
N SER A 318 -21.40 43.44 12.45
CA SER A 318 -21.73 44.71 13.11
C SER A 318 -23.05 45.34 12.66
N HIS A 319 -23.56 44.92 11.50
CA HIS A 319 -24.77 45.49 10.91
C HIS A 319 -25.98 44.53 11.01
N GLY A 320 -25.90 43.55 11.92
CA GLY A 320 -27.03 42.68 12.24
C GLY A 320 -27.33 41.63 11.19
N TRP A 321 -26.35 41.22 10.38
CA TRP A 321 -26.50 40.06 9.51
C TRP A 321 -26.33 38.76 10.30
N VAL A 322 -27.06 37.72 9.91
CA VAL A 322 -27.00 36.39 10.52
C VAL A 322 -26.16 35.47 9.63
N LYS A 323 -25.18 34.80 10.23
CA LYS A 323 -24.32 33.82 9.56
C LYS A 323 -24.94 32.42 9.73
N ILE A 324 -25.18 31.72 8.61
CA ILE A 324 -25.85 30.42 8.58
C ILE A 324 -24.93 29.39 7.90
N HIS A 325 -24.76 28.23 8.50
CA HIS A 325 -23.97 27.13 7.95
C HIS A 325 -24.63 25.78 8.29
N GLY A 326 -25.34 25.19 7.33
CA GLY A 326 -26.23 24.06 7.62
C GLY A 326 -27.19 24.39 8.76
N ASP A 327 -27.28 23.54 9.78
CA ASP A 327 -28.14 23.75 10.95
C ASP A 327 -27.58 24.73 11.99
N TRP A 328 -26.40 25.32 11.74
CA TRP A 328 -25.73 26.24 12.66
C TRP A 328 -26.04 27.71 12.34
N ILE A 329 -26.57 28.42 13.34
CA ILE A 329 -26.93 29.83 13.29
C ILE A 329 -26.02 30.61 14.22
N LEU A 330 -25.37 31.64 13.68
CA LEU A 330 -24.47 32.55 14.39
C LEU A 330 -24.95 33.99 14.22
N TYR A 331 -24.94 34.75 15.32
CA TYR A 331 -25.40 36.14 15.31
C TYR A 331 -24.65 36.99 16.34
N ASP A 332 -23.76 37.85 15.86
CA ASP A 332 -22.86 38.65 16.71
C ASP A 332 -23.37 40.06 17.04
N GLY A 333 -24.57 40.42 16.56
CA GLY A 333 -25.16 41.74 16.82
C GLY A 333 -25.34 42.07 18.31
N TRP A 334 -25.48 41.06 19.18
CA TRP A 334 -25.59 41.25 20.64
C TRP A 334 -24.23 41.36 21.34
N ASN A 335 -23.23 40.61 20.86
CA ASN A 335 -21.92 40.47 21.50
C ASN A 335 -21.12 41.78 21.47
N ARG A 336 -21.31 42.61 20.44
CA ARG A 336 -20.59 43.89 20.31
C ARG A 336 -20.95 44.95 21.33
N ALA A 337 -22.08 44.83 22.03
CA ALA A 337 -22.46 45.75 23.10
C ALA A 337 -21.51 45.70 24.31
N GLN A 338 -20.64 44.68 24.39
CA GLN A 338 -19.59 44.58 25.39
C GLN A 338 -18.37 45.47 25.06
N ILE A 339 -18.28 46.01 23.84
CA ILE A 339 -17.18 46.88 23.39
C ILE A 339 -17.59 48.36 23.58
N PRO A 340 -16.77 49.19 24.27
CA PRO A 340 -17.08 50.61 24.47
C PRO A 340 -17.33 51.36 23.15
N GLY A 341 -18.49 52.01 23.03
CA GLY A 341 -18.88 52.81 21.87
C GLY A 341 -19.74 52.08 20.83
N TYR A 342 -19.96 50.77 20.97
CA TYR A 342 -20.84 49.98 20.10
C TYR A 342 -22.19 49.71 20.78
N LYS A 343 -23.26 49.65 19.98
CA LYS A 343 -24.62 49.33 20.46
C LYS A 343 -24.99 47.91 20.09
N ALA A 344 -25.80 47.26 20.93
CA ALA A 344 -26.42 45.99 20.57
C ALA A 344 -27.33 46.19 19.36
N VAL A 345 -27.19 45.33 18.36
CA VAL A 345 -28.09 45.24 17.22
C VAL A 345 -28.93 43.98 17.43
N PRO A 346 -30.20 44.11 17.87
CA PRO A 346 -31.06 42.95 18.00
C PRO A 346 -31.40 42.38 16.62
N MET A 347 -31.62 41.08 16.55
CA MET A 347 -32.14 40.41 15.35
C MET A 347 -33.52 41.02 14.99
N THR A 348 -33.90 40.99 13.73
CA THR A 348 -35.24 41.45 13.29
C THR A 348 -36.27 40.32 13.37
N GLU A 349 -37.56 40.66 13.53
CA GLU A 349 -38.65 39.67 13.47
C GLU A 349 -38.67 38.95 12.12
N LYS A 350 -38.31 39.65 11.04
CA LYS A 350 -38.23 39.07 9.70
C LYS A 350 -37.14 38.00 9.60
N GLN A 351 -35.95 38.27 10.15
CA GLN A 351 -34.88 37.28 10.22
C GLN A 351 -35.30 36.06 11.04
N LYS A 352 -35.94 36.29 12.18
CA LYS A 352 -36.43 35.21 13.06
C LYS A 352 -37.46 34.33 12.34
N GLU A 353 -38.40 34.91 11.62
CA GLU A 353 -39.39 34.18 10.82
C GLU A 353 -38.73 33.32 9.73
N ILE A 354 -37.75 33.88 9.02
CA ILE A 354 -37.02 33.18 7.94
C ILE A 354 -36.21 32.01 8.52
N ILE A 355 -35.47 32.23 9.61
CA ILE A 355 -34.67 31.18 10.28
C ILE A 355 -35.57 30.07 10.82
N TYR A 356 -36.75 30.43 11.37
CA TYR A 356 -37.74 29.45 11.79
C TYR A 356 -38.18 28.54 10.63
N LYS A 357 -38.59 29.13 9.49
CA LYS A 357 -39.02 28.37 8.31
C LYS A 357 -37.89 27.48 7.78
N TYR A 358 -36.68 28.03 7.71
CA TYR A 358 -35.49 27.28 7.35
C TYR A 358 -35.24 26.08 8.27
N GLY A 359 -35.31 26.29 9.58
CA GLY A 359 -35.13 25.22 10.57
C GLY A 359 -36.16 24.10 10.43
N GLN A 360 -37.42 24.44 10.11
CA GLN A 360 -38.48 23.44 9.87
C GLN A 360 -38.23 22.63 8.59
N VAL A 361 -37.89 23.29 7.49
CA VAL A 361 -37.82 22.66 6.16
C VAL A 361 -36.49 21.95 5.93
N CYS A 362 -35.37 22.60 6.27
CA CYS A 362 -34.03 22.14 5.89
C CYS A 362 -33.27 21.47 7.04
N CYS A 363 -33.64 21.73 8.30
CA CYS A 363 -32.89 21.26 9.48
C CYS A 363 -33.66 20.26 10.35
N ASN A 364 -34.69 19.61 9.80
CA ASN A 364 -35.54 18.64 10.52
C ASN A 364 -36.12 19.21 11.85
N GLY A 365 -36.41 20.50 11.89
CA GLY A 365 -36.99 21.18 13.05
C GLY A 365 -36.01 21.50 14.18
N ILE A 366 -34.69 21.29 14.01
CA ILE A 366 -33.67 21.56 15.04
C ILE A 366 -32.61 22.53 14.50
N LEU A 367 -32.30 23.55 15.28
CA LEU A 367 -31.24 24.53 15.01
C LEU A 367 -30.16 24.44 16.10
N LYS A 368 -28.91 24.73 15.74
CA LYS A 368 -27.79 24.93 16.66
C LYS A 368 -27.50 26.41 16.74
N LEU A 369 -27.62 27.02 17.92
CA LEU A 369 -27.49 28.45 18.09
C LEU A 369 -26.16 28.82 18.78
N GLY A 370 -25.52 29.88 18.31
CA GLY A 370 -24.33 30.48 18.91
C GLY A 370 -23.07 29.62 18.80
N PHE A 371 -21.97 30.12 19.37
CA PHE A 371 -20.67 29.42 19.35
C PHE A 371 -20.70 28.08 20.09
N THR A 372 -21.54 27.95 21.12
CA THR A 372 -21.73 26.72 21.89
C THR A 372 -22.56 25.66 21.16
N GLN A 373 -23.16 26.02 20.01
CA GLN A 373 -24.03 25.15 19.20
C GLN A 373 -25.18 24.55 20.02
N GLU A 374 -25.80 25.34 20.89
CA GLU A 374 -26.92 24.89 21.72
C GLU A 374 -28.09 24.44 20.83
N ARG A 375 -28.57 23.22 21.03
CA ARG A 375 -29.67 22.64 20.23
C ARG A 375 -31.00 23.20 20.69
N VAL A 376 -31.70 23.89 19.79
CA VAL A 376 -33.00 24.51 20.03
C VAL A 376 -33.95 24.08 18.92
N SER A 377 -35.17 23.63 19.25
CA SER A 377 -36.17 23.34 18.22
C SER A 377 -36.58 24.63 17.52
N ALA A 378 -36.84 24.57 16.21
CA ALA A 378 -37.26 25.72 15.43
C ALA A 378 -38.54 26.36 16.00
N ALA A 379 -39.50 25.54 16.48
CA ALA A 379 -40.69 26.04 17.17
C ALA A 379 -40.35 26.83 18.46
N ARG A 380 -39.42 26.34 19.27
CA ARG A 380 -38.98 27.07 20.48
C ARG A 380 -38.27 28.37 20.11
N PHE A 381 -37.47 28.37 19.04
CA PHE A 381 -36.81 29.58 18.54
C PHE A 381 -37.84 30.65 18.14
N GLU A 382 -38.90 30.26 17.42
CA GLU A 382 -39.99 31.17 17.00
C GLU A 382 -40.81 31.71 18.19
N MET A 383 -41.10 30.87 19.18
CA MET A 383 -41.83 31.30 20.39
C MET A 383 -41.01 32.17 21.35
N THR A 384 -39.67 32.23 21.20
CA THR A 384 -38.80 32.98 22.13
C THR A 384 -38.70 34.44 21.70
N ASP A 385 -39.00 35.38 22.60
CA ASP A 385 -38.87 36.81 22.32
C ASP A 385 -37.43 37.18 21.94
N ILE A 386 -37.26 38.11 20.99
CA ILE A 386 -35.95 38.50 20.44
C ILE A 386 -34.93 38.87 21.55
N PRO A 387 -35.28 39.68 22.58
CA PRO A 387 -34.40 39.94 23.73
C PRO A 387 -33.90 38.70 24.46
N MET A 388 -34.71 37.64 24.52
CA MET A 388 -34.36 36.40 25.20
C MET A 388 -33.47 35.49 24.35
N LEU A 389 -33.54 35.61 23.02
CA LEU A 389 -32.66 34.86 22.10
C LEU A 389 -31.19 35.19 22.34
N ARG A 390 -30.88 36.39 22.85
CA ARG A 390 -29.54 36.81 23.24
C ARG A 390 -28.76 35.74 24.01
N LYS A 391 -29.41 35.06 24.95
CA LYS A 391 -28.79 34.04 25.80
C LYS A 391 -28.10 32.92 24.99
N TYR A 392 -28.62 32.61 23.81
CA TYR A 392 -28.08 31.57 22.95
C TYR A 392 -26.86 32.00 22.12
N PHE A 393 -26.64 33.31 21.98
CA PHE A 393 -25.58 33.89 21.14
C PHE A 393 -24.51 34.63 21.95
N ASP A 394 -24.79 34.98 23.21
CA ASP A 394 -23.80 35.50 24.15
C ASP A 394 -22.72 34.43 24.45
N LEU A 395 -21.45 34.85 24.43
CA LEU A 395 -20.27 34.04 24.79
C LEU A 395 -20.05 33.92 26.30
#